data_AF-A0A011P3W3-F1
#
_entry.id   AF-A0A011P3W3-F1
#
_cell.length_a   1.000
_cell.length_b   1.000
_cell.length_c   1.000
_cell.angle_alpha   90.00
_cell.angle_beta   90.00
_cell.angle_gamma   90.00
#
_symmetry.space_group_name_H-M   'P 1'
#
loop_
_entity.id
_entity.type
_entity.pdbx_description
1 polymer ?
#
loop_
_entity_poly.entity_id
_entity_poly.type
_entity_poly.pdbx_seq_one_letter_code
_entity_poly.pdbx_strand_id
1 'polypeptide(L)'
;MSIWDTIMGRSPGSMGHINPDQIRAVTQWVDEAVARGDIVIFAGHHNWRSLGLPSRLLLRVLMQRLEHPLVYLSAHTHRGFWALHRALDRRPLLELNVSSLSDWPIAYRRISFAYDEEARSLLVRGELMPRGDVPIRSDADLLEAWEKEACAVAAVPLDRMRAEDAALVQLQRASRGSLLEWLVEFFAPVCEACEEPLYRHAQAYQDELLQTILQLDADLGREAHQLHALTLPTWCRRQDFTICVQALLNERAETFAGQVELFRRKAALVALFNDHLDDLDSQRARAYMSCRAVLAARADFEATPADRNNDRGEDKRRAEQFFRTEASVGME
;
A
#
# COMPACT_ATOMS: atom_id res chain seq x y z
N MET A 1 14.89 14.42 -11.14
CA MET A 1 14.52 13.76 -12.40
C MET A 1 15.61 14.06 -13.42
N SER A 2 16.24 13.03 -13.99
CA SER A 2 17.28 13.23 -15.01
C SER A 2 16.61 13.46 -16.37
N ILE A 3 17.17 14.34 -17.20
CA ILE A 3 16.73 14.59 -18.59
C ILE A 3 16.63 13.26 -19.38
N TRP A 4 17.49 12.30 -19.05
CA TRP A 4 17.51 10.97 -19.66
C TRP A 4 16.28 10.10 -19.33
N ASP A 5 15.71 10.23 -18.13
CA ASP A 5 14.51 9.47 -17.74
C ASP A 5 13.28 9.95 -18.50
N THR A 6 13.17 11.27 -18.69
CA THR A 6 12.14 11.92 -19.51
C THR A 6 12.22 11.47 -20.97
N ILE A 7 13.43 11.40 -21.53
CA ILE A 7 13.67 10.96 -22.92
C ILE A 7 13.34 9.47 -23.12
N MET A 8 13.50 8.63 -22.09
CA MET A 8 13.19 7.20 -22.13
C MET A 8 11.73 6.86 -21.79
N GLY A 9 10.85 7.84 -21.65
CA GLY A 9 9.43 7.62 -21.32
C GLY A 9 9.20 7.03 -19.92
N ARG A 10 10.15 7.21 -19.00
CA ARG A 10 10.07 6.67 -17.64
C ARG A 10 9.32 7.65 -16.74
N SER A 11 8.26 7.16 -16.07
CA SER A 11 7.46 8.00 -15.18
C SER A 11 8.29 8.46 -13.96
N PRO A 12 7.98 9.63 -13.35
CA PRO A 12 8.72 10.18 -12.20
C PRO A 12 8.84 9.27 -10.98
N GLY A 13 8.06 8.18 -10.90
CA GLY A 13 8.14 7.18 -9.85
C GLY A 13 8.98 5.94 -10.19
N SER A 14 9.24 5.66 -11.46
CA SER A 14 9.80 4.36 -11.90
C SER A 14 11.28 4.13 -11.55
N MET A 15 12.04 5.20 -11.34
CA MET A 15 13.47 5.13 -11.05
C MET A 15 13.80 6.00 -9.84
N GLY A 16 14.49 5.39 -8.87
CA GLY A 16 15.00 6.10 -7.71
C GLY A 16 16.35 6.75 -8.01
N HIS A 17 16.54 7.95 -7.48
CA HIS A 17 17.81 8.68 -7.55
C HIS A 17 18.23 9.13 -6.16
N ILE A 18 19.51 8.97 -5.90
CA ILE A 18 20.18 9.45 -4.70
C ILE A 18 21.25 10.43 -5.16
N ASN A 19 21.13 11.66 -4.66
CA ASN A 19 22.02 12.76 -5.00
C ASN A 19 23.26 12.76 -4.09
N PRO A 20 24.38 13.37 -4.53
CA PRO A 20 25.61 13.40 -3.74
C PRO A 20 25.48 14.03 -2.35
N ASP A 21 24.61 15.02 -2.17
CA ASP A 21 24.31 15.63 -0.87
C ASP A 21 23.62 14.66 0.09
N GLN A 22 22.68 13.85 -0.41
CA GLN A 22 22.03 12.80 0.38
C GLN A 22 23.04 11.74 0.81
N ILE A 23 23.96 11.34 -0.09
CA ILE A 23 25.05 10.42 0.23
C ILE A 23 25.97 11.01 1.31
N ARG A 24 26.35 12.29 1.20
CA ARG A 24 27.15 12.95 2.24
C ARG A 24 26.45 12.97 3.60
N ALA A 25 25.13 13.22 3.63
CA ALA A 25 24.37 13.23 4.87
C ALA A 25 24.41 11.87 5.59
N VAL A 26 24.20 10.77 4.86
CA VAL A 26 24.24 9.42 5.46
C VAL A 26 25.66 8.90 5.72
N THR A 27 26.68 9.50 5.08
CA THR A 27 28.07 9.04 5.20
C THR A 27 28.58 9.16 6.64
N GLN A 28 28.22 10.24 7.34
CA GLN A 28 28.61 10.46 8.73
C GLN A 28 28.04 9.37 9.65
N TRP A 29 26.77 8.98 9.46
CA TRP A 29 26.14 7.91 10.24
C TRP A 29 26.78 6.55 9.98
N VAL A 30 27.18 6.27 8.73
CA VAL A 30 27.90 5.04 8.38
C VAL A 30 29.28 5.03 9.02
N ASP A 31 30.02 6.14 8.97
CA ASP A 31 31.36 6.21 9.56
C ASP A 31 31.33 6.04 11.08
N GLU A 32 30.33 6.62 11.76
CA GLU A 32 30.09 6.41 13.19
C GLU A 32 29.75 4.95 13.52
N ALA A 33 28.89 4.32 12.71
CA ALA A 33 28.51 2.92 12.89
C ALA A 33 29.71 1.97 12.68
N VAL A 34 30.54 2.25 11.66
CA VAL A 34 31.80 1.53 11.43
C VAL A 34 32.73 1.66 12.64
N ALA A 35 32.90 2.88 13.18
CA ALA A 35 33.75 3.11 14.34
C ALA A 35 33.28 2.36 15.61
N ARG A 36 31.98 2.08 15.73
CA ARG A 36 31.40 1.29 16.83
C ARG A 36 31.37 -0.21 16.58
N GLY A 37 31.67 -0.66 15.35
CA GLY A 37 31.53 -2.06 14.97
C GLY A 37 30.07 -2.50 14.80
N ASP A 38 29.17 -1.55 14.52
CA ASP A 38 27.73 -1.84 14.33
C ASP A 38 27.49 -2.60 13.01
N ILE A 39 26.45 -3.43 12.98
CA ILE A 39 25.89 -3.98 11.72
C ILE A 39 24.96 -2.95 11.09
N VAL A 40 25.27 -2.51 9.87
CA VAL A 40 24.50 -1.50 9.13
C VAL A 40 23.66 -2.14 8.03
N ILE A 41 22.34 -1.95 8.10
CA ILE A 41 21.40 -2.39 7.06
C ILE A 41 20.91 -1.16 6.31
N PHE A 42 20.98 -1.19 4.97
CA PHE A 42 20.44 -0.12 4.16
C PHE A 42 18.98 -0.39 3.81
N ALA A 43 18.13 0.63 3.92
CA ALA A 43 16.75 0.57 3.47
C ALA A 43 16.46 1.73 2.51
N GLY A 44 15.74 1.46 1.43
CA GLY A 44 15.26 2.49 0.50
C GLY A 44 13.96 2.11 -0.17
N HIS A 45 13.26 3.10 -0.74
CA HIS A 45 11.94 2.84 -1.33
C HIS A 45 12.06 2.00 -2.62
N HIS A 46 12.91 2.40 -3.56
CA HIS A 46 13.11 1.67 -4.82
C HIS A 46 13.93 0.41 -4.64
N ASN A 47 13.61 -0.64 -5.40
CA ASN A 47 14.47 -1.82 -5.45
C ASN A 47 15.81 -1.51 -6.12
N TRP A 48 16.85 -2.29 -5.78
CA TRP A 48 18.23 -2.01 -6.17
C TRP A 48 18.40 -1.75 -7.67
N ARG A 49 17.80 -2.58 -8.52
CA ARG A 49 17.91 -2.46 -9.99
C ARG A 49 17.16 -1.26 -10.57
N SER A 50 16.22 -0.69 -9.84
CA SER A 50 15.46 0.51 -10.21
C SER A 50 16.09 1.79 -9.67
N LEU A 51 17.26 1.70 -9.02
CA LEU A 51 18.10 2.86 -8.76
C LEU A 51 18.95 3.19 -10.00
N GLY A 52 19.01 4.49 -10.32
CA GLY A 52 19.90 5.01 -11.35
C GLY A 52 21.34 4.51 -11.15
N LEU A 53 22.06 4.25 -12.25
CA LEU A 53 23.43 3.73 -12.18
C LEU A 53 24.35 4.63 -11.31
N PRO A 54 24.32 5.98 -11.41
CA PRO A 54 25.11 6.83 -10.53
C PRO A 54 24.78 6.61 -9.05
N SER A 55 23.51 6.47 -8.70
CA SER A 55 23.07 6.26 -7.31
C SER A 55 23.50 4.90 -6.77
N ARG A 56 23.43 3.84 -7.58
CA ARG A 56 23.98 2.53 -7.22
C ARG A 56 25.48 2.56 -6.99
N LEU A 57 26.23 3.28 -7.84
CA LEU A 57 27.67 3.44 -7.69
C LEU A 57 28.01 4.18 -6.40
N LEU A 58 27.34 5.32 -6.13
CA LEU A 58 27.54 6.08 -4.90
C LEU A 58 27.22 5.26 -3.65
N LEU A 59 26.09 4.54 -3.65
CA LEU A 59 25.75 3.63 -2.54
C LEU A 59 26.77 2.52 -2.39
N ARG A 60 27.26 1.91 -3.48
CA ARG A 60 28.29 0.87 -3.39
C ARG A 60 29.58 1.39 -2.77
N VAL A 61 30.05 2.56 -3.17
CA VAL A 61 31.23 3.20 -2.57
C VAL A 61 31.04 3.44 -1.08
N LEU A 62 29.85 3.85 -0.65
CA LEU A 62 29.55 4.01 0.77
C LEU A 62 29.51 2.65 1.51
N MET A 63 28.83 1.66 0.93
CA MET A 63 28.71 0.30 1.49
C MET A 63 30.06 -0.41 1.62
N GLN A 64 31.05 -0.11 0.78
CA GLN A 64 32.40 -0.67 0.84
C GLN A 64 33.13 -0.38 2.15
N ARG A 65 32.72 0.67 2.88
CA ARG A 65 33.29 1.02 4.19
C ARG A 65 32.96 0.02 5.28
N LEU A 66 31.90 -0.77 5.10
CA LEU A 66 31.48 -1.78 6.06
C LEU A 66 32.38 -3.01 5.97
N GLU A 67 32.64 -3.67 7.09
CA GLU A 67 33.46 -4.90 7.15
C GLU A 67 32.63 -6.19 7.21
N HIS A 68 31.30 -6.06 7.15
CA HIS A 68 30.32 -7.15 7.18
C HIS A 68 29.57 -7.30 5.83
N PRO A 69 28.83 -8.41 5.61
CA PRO A 69 28.02 -8.63 4.42
C PRO A 69 26.94 -7.57 4.22
N LEU A 70 26.55 -7.35 2.97
CA LEU A 70 25.65 -6.24 2.62
C LEU A 70 24.22 -6.71 2.45
N VAL A 71 23.29 -6.00 3.10
CA VAL A 71 21.84 -6.20 2.96
C VAL A 71 21.16 -4.89 2.60
N TYR A 72 20.20 -4.98 1.68
CA TYR A 72 19.32 -3.89 1.26
C TYR A 72 17.85 -4.27 1.44
N LEU A 73 17.09 -3.48 2.19
CA LEU A 73 15.63 -3.59 2.27
C LEU A 73 15.01 -2.64 1.26
N SER A 74 14.07 -3.14 0.46
CA SER A 74 13.38 -2.34 -0.56
C SER A 74 11.86 -2.49 -0.59
N ALA A 75 11.19 -1.59 -1.30
CA ALA A 75 9.74 -1.56 -1.47
C ALA A 75 9.38 -1.19 -2.93
N HIS A 76 8.39 -0.32 -3.14
CA HIS A 76 7.97 0.29 -4.42
C HIS A 76 7.39 -0.64 -5.49
N THR A 77 7.92 -1.85 -5.66
CA THR A 77 7.43 -2.79 -6.69
C THR A 77 6.11 -3.44 -6.33
N HIS A 78 5.73 -3.42 -5.04
CA HIS A 78 4.52 -4.02 -4.49
C HIS A 78 4.43 -5.55 -4.70
N ARG A 79 5.53 -6.21 -5.07
CA ARG A 79 5.58 -7.65 -5.38
C ARG A 79 6.15 -8.50 -4.25
N GLY A 80 7.18 -7.97 -3.56
CA GLY A 80 7.96 -8.70 -2.58
C GLY A 80 8.81 -9.82 -3.19
N PHE A 81 10.10 -9.88 -2.86
CA PHE A 81 11.03 -10.85 -3.45
C PHE A 81 12.35 -10.90 -2.68
N TRP A 82 13.16 -11.91 -2.99
CA TRP A 82 14.56 -11.98 -2.60
C TRP A 82 15.46 -11.92 -3.83
N ALA A 83 16.52 -11.12 -3.78
CA ALA A 83 17.49 -11.02 -4.88
C ALA A 83 18.92 -10.92 -4.36
N LEU A 84 19.86 -11.53 -5.08
CA LEU A 84 21.30 -11.40 -4.81
C LEU A 84 21.95 -10.61 -5.95
N HIS A 85 22.58 -9.48 -5.62
CA HIS A 85 23.21 -8.60 -6.60
C HIS A 85 24.73 -8.68 -6.50
N ARG A 86 25.36 -9.18 -7.57
CA ARG A 86 26.82 -9.28 -7.74
C ARG A 86 27.41 -8.27 -8.72
N ALA A 87 26.59 -7.33 -9.21
CA ALA A 87 27.05 -6.28 -10.10
C ALA A 87 27.70 -5.13 -9.31
N LEU A 88 28.68 -4.47 -9.92
CA LEU A 88 29.41 -3.27 -9.43
C LEU A 88 30.42 -3.52 -8.29
N ASP A 89 30.41 -4.69 -7.65
CA ASP A 89 31.37 -5.10 -6.63
C ASP A 89 31.46 -6.64 -6.58
N ARG A 90 32.59 -7.18 -6.11
CA ARG A 90 32.73 -8.62 -5.83
C ARG A 90 31.87 -9.03 -4.64
N ARG A 91 31.74 -8.16 -3.62
CA ARG A 91 30.92 -8.43 -2.44
C ARG A 91 29.42 -8.44 -2.82
N PRO A 92 28.72 -9.57 -2.64
CA PRO A 92 27.30 -9.63 -2.96
C PRO A 92 26.46 -8.70 -2.06
N LEU A 93 25.35 -8.21 -2.61
CA LEU A 93 24.32 -7.47 -1.88
C LEU A 93 23.04 -8.30 -1.89
N LEU A 94 22.58 -8.73 -0.72
CA LEU A 94 21.29 -9.39 -0.56
C LEU A 94 20.19 -8.36 -0.43
N GLU A 95 19.18 -8.45 -1.28
CA GLU A 95 18.00 -7.60 -1.25
C GLU A 95 16.77 -8.39 -0.80
N LEU A 96 16.03 -7.81 0.15
CA LEU A 96 14.68 -8.22 0.53
C LEU A 96 13.70 -7.10 0.18
N ASN A 97 12.80 -7.36 -0.76
CA ASN A 97 11.67 -6.49 -1.04
C ASN A 97 10.46 -6.89 -0.18
N VAL A 98 9.87 -5.95 0.55
CA VAL A 98 8.94 -6.25 1.66
C VAL A 98 7.47 -6.43 1.27
N SER A 99 7.11 -6.38 -0.02
CA SER A 99 5.72 -6.42 -0.53
C SER A 99 4.94 -5.10 -0.34
N SER A 100 3.61 -5.17 -0.40
CA SER A 100 2.66 -4.07 -0.32
C SER A 100 1.60 -4.32 0.76
N LEU A 101 1.16 -3.23 1.38
CA LEU A 101 0.00 -3.21 2.29
C LEU A 101 -1.31 -2.84 1.57
N SER A 102 -1.25 -2.46 0.29
CA SER A 102 -2.39 -2.00 -0.50
C SER A 102 -2.78 -2.92 -1.65
N ASP A 103 -1.94 -3.92 -1.93
CA ASP A 103 -2.06 -4.77 -3.12
C ASP A 103 -2.16 -6.23 -2.72
N TRP A 104 -3.01 -6.98 -3.43
CA TRP A 104 -3.04 -8.43 -3.25
C TRP A 104 -1.74 -9.11 -3.73
N PRO A 105 -1.20 -10.08 -2.95
CA PRO A 105 -1.60 -10.40 -1.58
C PRO A 105 -1.09 -9.35 -0.57
N ILE A 106 -1.98 -8.89 0.32
CA ILE A 106 -1.57 -7.99 1.41
C ILE A 106 -0.64 -8.79 2.32
N ALA A 107 0.60 -8.34 2.43
CA ALA A 107 1.58 -8.98 3.29
C ALA A 107 2.61 -7.96 3.77
N TYR A 108 3.05 -8.14 5.01
CA TYR A 108 4.19 -7.41 5.56
C TYR A 108 5.18 -8.41 6.15
N ARG A 109 6.38 -7.93 6.51
CA ARG A 109 7.42 -8.80 7.06
C ARG A 109 7.86 -8.38 8.44
N ARG A 110 8.00 -9.37 9.31
CA ARG A 110 8.81 -9.23 10.52
C ARG A 110 10.24 -9.59 10.17
N ILE A 111 11.14 -8.61 10.26
CA ILE A 111 12.53 -8.78 9.84
C ILE A 111 13.45 -8.87 11.06
N SER A 112 14.33 -9.86 11.07
CA SER A 112 15.42 -9.99 12.04
C SER A 112 16.73 -10.35 11.36
N PHE A 113 17.83 -9.98 11.99
CA PHE A 113 19.18 -10.18 11.49
C PHE A 113 19.99 -10.97 12.51
N ALA A 114 20.78 -11.93 12.04
CA ALA A 114 21.75 -12.64 12.84
C ALA A 114 23.09 -12.63 12.10
N TYR A 115 24.13 -12.09 12.74
CA TYR A 115 25.48 -12.05 12.19
C TYR A 115 26.31 -13.19 12.78
N ASP A 116 26.96 -13.95 11.90
CA ASP A 116 27.94 -14.97 12.25
C ASP A 116 29.33 -14.40 11.97
N GLU A 117 30.08 -14.13 13.03
CA GLU A 117 31.43 -13.56 12.95
C GLU A 117 32.45 -14.52 12.34
N GLU A 118 32.34 -15.82 12.63
CA GLU A 118 33.28 -16.83 12.14
C GLU A 118 33.08 -17.06 10.64
N ALA A 119 31.83 -17.26 10.23
CA ALA A 119 31.49 -17.42 8.82
C ALA A 119 31.48 -16.10 8.03
N ARG A 120 31.62 -14.95 8.72
CA ARG A 120 31.44 -13.59 8.19
C ARG A 120 30.18 -13.51 7.32
N SER A 121 29.07 -13.99 7.87
CA SER A 121 27.81 -14.14 7.16
C SER A 121 26.67 -13.48 7.90
N LEU A 122 25.73 -12.89 7.17
CA LEU A 122 24.54 -12.27 7.73
C LEU A 122 23.31 -13.05 7.28
N LEU A 123 22.59 -13.63 8.25
CA LEU A 123 21.30 -14.27 8.05
C LEU A 123 20.20 -13.23 8.24
N VAL A 124 19.39 -13.05 7.19
CA VAL A 124 18.20 -12.21 7.20
C VAL A 124 16.98 -13.12 7.26
N ARG A 125 16.18 -12.99 8.32
CA ARG A 125 14.86 -13.61 8.39
C ARG A 125 13.82 -12.55 8.14
N GLY A 126 13.02 -12.71 7.10
CA GLY A 126 11.89 -11.86 6.75
C GLY A 126 10.63 -12.71 6.72
N GLU A 127 10.06 -13.01 7.88
CA GLU A 127 8.85 -13.83 7.98
C GLU A 127 7.65 -13.07 7.42
N LEU A 128 6.86 -13.72 6.57
CA LEU A 128 5.60 -13.17 6.08
C LEU A 128 4.56 -13.12 7.19
N MET A 129 3.86 -11.99 7.26
CA MET A 129 2.78 -11.73 8.19
C MET A 129 1.48 -11.47 7.43
N PRO A 130 0.34 -11.93 7.94
CA PRO A 130 0.14 -12.69 9.18
C PRO A 130 0.75 -14.09 9.10
N ARG A 131 1.02 -14.69 10.27
CA ARG A 131 1.56 -16.05 10.32
C ARG A 131 0.41 -17.06 10.25
N GLY A 132 0.55 -18.06 9.38
CA GLY A 132 -0.33 -19.23 9.38
C GLY A 132 0.09 -20.27 10.42
N ASP A 133 -0.75 -21.30 10.60
CA ASP A 133 -0.41 -22.48 11.40
C ASP A 133 0.71 -23.32 10.76
N VAL A 134 0.82 -23.21 9.44
CA VAL A 134 1.90 -23.77 8.63
C VAL A 134 2.69 -22.65 7.94
N PRO A 135 3.95 -22.92 7.54
CA PRO A 135 4.71 -21.95 6.76
C PRO A 135 3.95 -21.55 5.49
N ILE A 136 3.76 -20.25 5.31
CA ILE A 136 3.11 -19.66 4.14
C ILE A 136 3.89 -19.99 2.88
N ARG A 137 3.26 -20.69 1.94
CA ARG A 137 3.84 -21.11 0.66
C ARG A 137 2.97 -20.75 -0.54
N SER A 138 1.78 -20.18 -0.36
CA SER A 138 0.86 -19.79 -1.42
C SER A 138 0.08 -18.52 -1.03
N ASP A 139 -0.61 -17.91 -1.99
CA ASP A 139 -1.55 -16.82 -1.72
C ASP A 139 -2.74 -17.33 -0.89
N ALA A 140 -3.15 -18.58 -1.10
CA ALA A 140 -4.21 -19.21 -0.33
C ALA A 140 -3.81 -19.38 1.14
N ASP A 141 -2.56 -19.73 1.42
CA ASP A 141 -2.05 -19.83 2.79
C ASP A 141 -2.07 -18.45 3.47
N LEU A 142 -1.69 -17.39 2.74
CA LEU A 142 -1.78 -16.00 3.24
C LEU A 142 -3.22 -15.59 3.52
N LEU A 143 -4.14 -15.94 2.62
CA LEU A 143 -5.55 -15.66 2.80
C LEU A 143 -6.08 -16.34 4.06
N GLU A 144 -5.79 -17.63 4.23
CA GLU A 144 -6.21 -18.40 5.40
C GLU A 144 -5.66 -17.79 6.70
N ALA A 145 -4.40 -17.36 6.69
CA ALA A 145 -3.79 -16.68 7.84
C ALA A 145 -4.50 -15.35 8.17
N TRP A 146 -4.85 -14.54 7.16
CA TRP A 146 -5.64 -13.32 7.36
C TRP A 146 -7.07 -13.59 7.83
N GLU A 147 -7.73 -14.59 7.27
CA GLU A 147 -9.09 -14.95 7.67
C GLU A 147 -9.12 -15.39 9.13
N LYS A 148 -8.09 -16.11 9.58
CA LYS A 148 -7.93 -16.51 10.98
C LYS A 148 -7.57 -15.34 11.89
N GLU A 149 -6.57 -14.53 11.54
CA GLU A 149 -6.04 -13.46 12.40
C GLU A 149 -6.99 -12.26 12.50
N ALA A 150 -7.66 -11.91 11.40
CA ALA A 150 -8.48 -10.71 11.29
C ALA A 150 -9.97 -11.04 11.14
N CYS A 151 -10.36 -11.82 10.12
CA CYS A 151 -11.78 -11.99 9.81
C CYS A 151 -12.57 -12.75 10.88
N ALA A 152 -11.98 -13.78 11.49
CA ALA A 152 -12.61 -14.51 12.58
C ALA A 152 -12.81 -13.64 13.85
N VAL A 153 -11.91 -12.68 14.06
CA VAL A 153 -11.93 -11.76 15.22
C VAL A 153 -12.90 -10.60 15.01
N ALA A 154 -13.18 -10.21 13.77
CA ALA A 154 -14.13 -9.14 13.43
C ALA A 154 -15.57 -9.42 13.94
N ALA A 155 -15.91 -10.68 14.17
CA ALA A 155 -17.23 -11.15 14.60
C ALA A 155 -18.37 -10.75 13.65
N VAL A 156 -18.04 -10.63 12.36
CA VAL A 156 -18.98 -10.43 11.24
C VAL A 156 -18.91 -11.69 10.36
N PRO A 157 -20.05 -12.22 9.84
CA PRO A 157 -20.01 -13.36 8.94
C PRO A 157 -19.12 -13.11 7.72
N LEU A 158 -18.12 -13.96 7.51
CA LEU A 158 -17.10 -13.79 6.47
C LEU A 158 -17.70 -13.73 5.07
N ASP A 159 -18.68 -14.59 4.76
CA ASP A 159 -19.33 -14.59 3.44
C ASP A 159 -20.11 -13.30 3.17
N ARG A 160 -20.60 -12.63 4.22
CA ARG A 160 -21.22 -11.30 4.09
C ARG A 160 -20.17 -10.26 3.73
N MET A 161 -19.05 -10.19 4.45
CA MET A 161 -17.97 -9.25 4.15
C MET A 161 -17.41 -9.46 2.74
N ARG A 162 -17.20 -10.73 2.34
CA ARG A 162 -16.75 -11.06 0.97
C ARG A 162 -17.71 -10.52 -0.09
N ALA A 163 -19.02 -10.72 0.09
CA ALA A 163 -20.02 -10.24 -0.85
C ALA A 163 -20.08 -8.70 -0.90
N GLU A 164 -20.03 -8.04 0.26
CA GLU A 164 -20.04 -6.58 0.40
C GLU A 164 -18.80 -5.95 -0.23
N ASP A 165 -17.60 -6.45 0.06
CA ASP A 165 -16.35 -5.92 -0.49
C ASP A 165 -16.20 -6.21 -1.98
N ALA A 166 -16.65 -7.37 -2.46
CA ALA A 166 -16.69 -7.64 -3.89
C ALA A 166 -17.65 -6.68 -4.62
N ALA A 167 -18.83 -6.41 -4.05
CA ALA A 167 -19.76 -5.45 -4.63
C ALA A 167 -19.20 -4.02 -4.62
N LEU A 168 -18.55 -3.61 -3.52
CA LEU A 168 -17.89 -2.31 -3.40
C LEU A 168 -16.80 -2.14 -4.46
N VAL A 169 -15.94 -3.14 -4.64
CA VAL A 169 -14.89 -3.13 -5.68
C VAL A 169 -15.49 -3.04 -7.08
N GLN A 170 -16.57 -3.76 -7.38
CA GLN A 170 -17.24 -3.66 -8.68
C GLN A 170 -17.82 -2.27 -8.92
N LEU A 171 -18.45 -1.66 -7.90
CA LEU A 171 -18.95 -0.28 -7.97
C LEU A 171 -17.82 0.70 -8.21
N GLN A 172 -16.72 0.60 -7.47
CA GLN A 172 -15.54 1.44 -7.64
C GLN A 172 -14.94 1.31 -9.05
N ARG A 173 -14.89 0.09 -9.59
CA ARG A 173 -14.37 -0.14 -10.95
C ARG A 173 -15.31 0.44 -12.00
N ALA A 174 -16.62 0.37 -11.79
CA ALA A 174 -17.62 0.99 -12.66
C ALA A 174 -17.60 2.53 -12.58
N SER A 175 -17.27 3.11 -11.42
CA SER A 175 -17.24 4.57 -11.20
C SER A 175 -15.97 5.26 -11.72
N ARG A 176 -14.93 4.50 -12.10
CA ARG A 176 -13.68 5.06 -12.70
C ARG A 176 -13.84 5.54 -14.14
N GLY A 177 -15.01 5.36 -14.75
CA GLY A 177 -15.28 5.77 -16.13
C GLY A 177 -14.50 4.96 -17.17
N SER A 178 -14.73 5.26 -18.45
CA SER A 178 -14.01 4.60 -19.56
C SER A 178 -12.78 5.40 -19.99
N LEU A 179 -11.77 4.73 -20.57
CA LEU A 179 -10.62 5.41 -21.19
C LEU A 179 -11.03 6.45 -22.25
N LEU A 180 -12.18 6.24 -22.90
CA LEU A 180 -12.77 7.17 -23.85
C LEU A 180 -13.30 8.44 -23.18
N GLU A 181 -13.93 8.32 -22.01
CA GLU A 181 -14.36 9.48 -21.22
C GLU A 181 -13.16 10.30 -20.74
N TRP A 182 -12.12 9.64 -20.24
CA TRP A 182 -10.91 10.33 -19.79
C TRP A 182 -10.14 11.01 -20.94
N LEU A 183 -10.10 10.39 -22.12
CA LEU A 183 -9.54 11.00 -23.33
C LEU A 183 -10.35 12.20 -23.80
N VAL A 184 -11.67 12.14 -23.73
CA VAL A 184 -12.54 13.28 -24.09
C VAL A 184 -12.36 14.43 -23.10
N GLU A 185 -12.25 14.17 -21.79
CA GLU A 185 -11.94 15.18 -20.77
C GLU A 185 -10.57 15.84 -21.00
N PHE A 186 -9.54 15.06 -21.38
CA PHE A 186 -8.20 15.58 -21.62
C PHE A 186 -8.12 16.52 -22.84
N PHE A 187 -8.94 16.29 -23.87
CA PHE A 187 -8.93 17.08 -25.11
C PHE A 187 -10.03 18.15 -25.19
N ALA A 188 -10.97 18.18 -24.25
CA ALA A 188 -12.00 19.21 -24.21
C ALA A 188 -11.42 20.56 -23.71
N PRO A 189 -11.73 21.70 -24.37
CA PRO A 189 -11.41 23.01 -23.80
C PRO A 189 -12.10 23.17 -22.44
N VAL A 190 -11.42 23.79 -21.46
CA VAL A 190 -11.94 24.01 -20.10
C VAL A 190 -13.23 24.83 -20.18
N CYS A 191 -14.36 24.12 -20.17
CA CYS A 191 -15.70 24.68 -20.09
C CYS A 191 -16.32 24.15 -18.80
N GLU A 192 -17.03 24.98 -18.02
CA GLU A 192 -17.55 24.58 -16.70
C GLU A 192 -18.45 23.33 -16.78
N ALA A 193 -19.25 23.19 -17.84
CA ALA A 193 -20.10 22.01 -18.04
C ALA A 193 -19.34 20.73 -18.46
N CYS A 194 -18.09 20.87 -18.91
CA CYS A 194 -17.25 19.76 -19.34
C CYS A 194 -16.69 18.95 -18.15
N GLU A 195 -16.69 19.53 -16.94
CA GLU A 195 -16.25 18.87 -15.70
C GLU A 195 -17.38 18.13 -14.97
N GLU A 196 -18.63 18.23 -15.44
CA GLU A 196 -19.75 17.55 -14.80
C GLU A 196 -19.55 16.03 -14.66
N PRO A 197 -19.04 15.29 -15.68
CA PRO A 197 -18.72 13.87 -15.54
C PRO A 197 -17.70 13.59 -14.43
N LEU A 198 -16.65 14.40 -14.33
CA LEU A 198 -15.65 14.32 -13.26
C LEU A 198 -16.30 14.43 -11.87
N TYR A 199 -17.19 15.40 -11.66
CA TYR A 199 -17.89 15.55 -10.38
C TYR A 199 -18.87 14.41 -10.10
N ARG A 200 -19.47 13.80 -11.12
CA ARG A 200 -20.32 12.60 -10.93
C ARG A 200 -19.49 11.39 -10.50
N HIS A 201 -18.35 11.16 -11.14
CA HIS A 201 -17.41 10.09 -10.77
C HIS A 201 -16.83 10.31 -9.37
N ALA A 202 -16.41 11.54 -9.07
CA ALA A 202 -15.89 11.90 -7.75
C ALA A 202 -16.97 11.74 -6.66
N GLN A 203 -18.23 12.07 -6.95
CA GLN A 203 -19.33 11.83 -6.01
C GLN A 203 -19.62 10.35 -5.80
N ALA A 204 -19.58 9.52 -6.84
CA ALA A 204 -19.74 8.07 -6.69
C ALA A 204 -18.68 7.50 -5.73
N TYR A 205 -17.42 7.95 -5.88
CA TYR A 205 -16.35 7.58 -4.95
C TYR A 205 -16.62 8.06 -3.51
N GLN A 206 -17.11 9.30 -3.31
CA GLN A 206 -17.47 9.76 -1.97
C GLN A 206 -18.66 8.98 -1.39
N ASP A 207 -19.63 8.59 -2.21
CA ASP A 207 -20.78 7.77 -1.79
C ASP A 207 -20.34 6.39 -1.32
N GLU A 208 -19.39 5.76 -2.02
CA GLU A 208 -18.77 4.49 -1.63
C GLU A 208 -18.09 4.59 -0.25
N LEU A 209 -17.33 5.66 0.00
CA LEU A 209 -16.68 5.89 1.30
C LEU A 209 -17.71 6.10 2.41
N LEU A 210 -18.73 6.94 2.17
CA LEU A 210 -19.79 7.21 3.13
C LEU A 210 -20.64 5.96 3.45
N GLN A 211 -20.93 5.13 2.45
CA GLN A 211 -21.61 3.84 2.66
C GLN A 211 -20.75 2.87 3.49
N THR A 212 -19.44 2.82 3.22
CA THR A 212 -18.51 1.99 3.99
C THR A 212 -18.46 2.43 5.46
N ILE A 213 -18.55 3.73 5.72
CA ILE A 213 -18.59 4.28 7.09
C ILE A 213 -19.90 3.91 7.80
N LEU A 214 -21.05 3.93 7.10
CA LEU A 214 -22.32 3.45 7.67
C LEU A 214 -22.27 1.94 7.98
N GLN A 215 -21.64 1.15 7.11
CA GLN A 215 -21.44 -0.29 7.35
C GLN A 215 -20.55 -0.54 8.58
N LEU A 216 -19.47 0.23 8.71
CA LEU A 216 -18.57 0.15 9.86
C LEU A 216 -19.32 0.37 11.18
N ASP A 217 -20.18 1.39 11.25
CA ASP A 217 -21.03 1.65 12.43
C ASP A 217 -22.01 0.51 12.70
N ALA A 218 -22.69 0.02 11.67
CA ALA A 218 -23.62 -1.09 11.81
C ALA A 218 -22.94 -2.37 12.33
N ASP A 219 -21.70 -2.62 11.93
CA ASP A 219 -20.97 -3.85 12.24
C ASP A 219 -20.23 -3.80 13.57
N LEU A 220 -19.55 -2.70 13.85
CA LEU A 220 -18.75 -2.54 15.06
C LEU A 220 -19.56 -1.99 16.24
N GLY A 221 -20.62 -1.22 15.94
CA GLY A 221 -21.45 -0.56 16.92
C GLY A 221 -20.83 0.71 17.52
N ARG A 222 -21.68 1.49 18.19
CA ARG A 222 -21.36 2.84 18.68
C ARG A 222 -20.16 2.94 19.60
N GLU A 223 -19.87 1.89 20.36
CA GLU A 223 -18.77 1.89 21.34
C GLU A 223 -17.39 1.74 20.68
N ALA A 224 -17.34 1.28 19.43
CA ALA A 224 -16.08 1.02 18.73
C ALA A 224 -15.43 2.29 18.17
N HIS A 225 -16.16 3.40 18.09
CA HIS A 225 -15.71 4.64 17.47
C HIS A 225 -16.41 5.88 18.02
N GLN A 226 -15.81 7.06 17.80
CA GLN A 226 -16.36 8.32 18.29
C GLN A 226 -17.28 9.04 17.28
N LEU A 227 -17.64 8.41 16.16
CA LEU A 227 -18.39 9.04 15.07
C LEU A 227 -19.71 9.70 15.52
N HIS A 228 -20.40 9.11 16.51
CA HIS A 228 -21.65 9.69 17.07
C HIS A 228 -21.45 10.91 17.96
N ALA A 229 -20.23 11.15 18.45
CA ALA A 229 -19.91 12.29 19.31
C ALA A 229 -19.31 13.48 18.52
N LEU A 230 -19.11 13.32 17.21
CA LEU A 230 -18.48 14.33 16.38
C LEU A 230 -19.34 15.58 16.24
N THR A 231 -18.68 16.74 16.25
CA THR A 231 -19.32 17.99 15.88
C THR A 231 -19.45 18.05 14.36
N LEU A 232 -20.66 17.74 13.87
CA LEU A 232 -20.92 17.75 12.43
C LEU A 232 -21.08 19.18 11.89
N PRO A 233 -20.81 19.38 10.58
CA PRO A 233 -21.08 20.64 9.91
C PRO A 233 -22.53 21.13 10.10
N THR A 234 -22.73 22.45 10.11
CA THR A 234 -24.04 23.06 10.43
C THR A 234 -25.16 22.63 9.49
N TRP A 235 -24.84 22.31 8.24
CA TRP A 235 -25.78 21.81 7.25
C TRP A 235 -26.29 20.38 7.55
N CYS A 236 -25.67 19.63 8.46
CA CYS A 236 -26.22 18.40 9.05
C CYS A 236 -27.33 18.67 10.10
N ARG A 237 -27.66 19.94 10.39
CA ARG A 237 -28.77 20.34 11.27
C ARG A 237 -28.73 19.72 12.67
N ARG A 238 -27.54 19.50 13.23
CA ARG A 238 -27.32 18.88 14.55
C ARG A 238 -27.92 17.47 14.67
N GLN A 239 -28.10 16.78 13.55
CA GLN A 239 -28.53 15.38 13.54
C GLN A 239 -27.35 14.44 13.85
N ASP A 240 -27.67 13.19 14.18
CA ASP A 240 -26.68 12.11 14.26
C ASP A 240 -26.00 11.89 12.90
N PHE A 241 -24.74 11.48 12.88
CA PHE A 241 -23.98 11.35 11.64
C PHE A 241 -24.63 10.35 10.67
N THR A 242 -25.22 9.27 11.18
CA THR A 242 -25.92 8.27 10.36
C THR A 242 -27.05 8.90 9.54
N ILE A 243 -27.83 9.77 10.18
CA ILE A 243 -28.94 10.50 9.55
C ILE A 243 -28.40 11.50 8.52
N CYS A 244 -27.35 12.25 8.88
CA CYS A 244 -26.76 13.24 7.95
C CYS A 244 -26.17 12.57 6.70
N VAL A 245 -25.43 11.47 6.88
CA VAL A 245 -24.83 10.71 5.77
C VAL A 245 -25.92 10.12 4.88
N GLN A 246 -26.96 9.49 5.46
CA GLN A 246 -28.07 8.94 4.68
C GLN A 246 -28.81 10.02 3.87
N ALA A 247 -28.96 11.22 4.43
CA ALA A 247 -29.57 12.35 3.72
C ALA A 247 -28.73 12.78 2.51
N LEU A 248 -27.40 12.87 2.66
CA LEU A 248 -26.49 13.21 1.55
C LEU A 248 -26.42 12.13 0.46
N LEU A 249 -26.43 10.86 0.84
CA LEU A 249 -26.43 9.74 -0.11
C LEU A 249 -27.69 9.75 -0.99
N ASN A 250 -28.81 10.22 -0.44
CA ASN A 250 -30.08 10.34 -1.15
C ASN A 250 -30.22 11.65 -1.95
N GLU A 251 -29.32 12.61 -1.75
CA GLU A 251 -29.38 13.90 -2.42
C GLU A 251 -28.92 13.78 -3.88
N ARG A 252 -29.65 14.45 -4.78
CA ARG A 252 -29.33 14.54 -6.21
C ARG A 252 -29.25 16.01 -6.59
N ALA A 253 -28.20 16.38 -7.31
CA ALA A 253 -28.05 17.70 -7.90
C ALA A 253 -28.31 17.63 -9.41
N GLU A 254 -29.12 18.55 -9.93
CA GLU A 254 -29.44 18.63 -11.37
C GLU A 254 -28.62 19.69 -12.11
N THR A 255 -27.94 20.57 -11.36
CA THR A 255 -27.12 21.67 -11.92
C THR A 255 -25.65 21.47 -11.59
N PHE A 256 -24.76 21.96 -12.44
CA PHE A 256 -23.31 21.90 -12.20
C PHE A 256 -22.91 22.50 -10.84
N ALA A 257 -23.40 23.70 -10.52
CA ALA A 257 -23.17 24.33 -9.23
C ALA A 257 -23.65 23.46 -8.05
N GLY A 258 -24.79 22.77 -8.21
CA GLY A 258 -25.29 21.82 -7.24
C GLY A 258 -24.40 20.58 -7.10
N GLN A 259 -23.85 20.05 -8.21
CA GLN A 259 -22.92 18.90 -8.19
C GLN A 259 -21.63 19.25 -7.43
N VAL A 260 -21.07 20.42 -7.66
CA VAL A 260 -19.87 20.92 -6.96
C VAL A 260 -20.15 21.05 -5.46
N GLU A 261 -21.28 21.64 -5.09
CA GLU A 261 -21.63 21.82 -3.67
C GLU A 261 -21.93 20.49 -2.97
N LEU A 262 -22.61 19.57 -3.65
CA LEU A 262 -22.87 18.22 -3.12
C LEU A 262 -21.56 17.45 -2.92
N PHE A 263 -20.65 17.50 -3.90
CA PHE A 263 -19.32 16.91 -3.77
C PHE A 263 -18.56 17.46 -2.57
N ARG A 264 -18.51 18.78 -2.40
CA ARG A 264 -17.81 19.43 -1.27
C ARG A 264 -18.36 18.99 0.08
N ARG A 265 -19.69 18.89 0.23
CA ARG A 265 -20.31 18.43 1.48
C ARG A 265 -20.00 16.96 1.77
N LYS A 266 -20.06 16.08 0.75
CA LYS A 266 -19.68 14.68 0.90
C LYS A 266 -18.20 14.53 1.28
N ALA A 267 -17.30 15.20 0.56
CA ALA A 267 -15.87 15.20 0.83
C ALA A 267 -15.53 15.75 2.22
N ALA A 268 -16.24 16.78 2.68
CA ALA A 268 -16.04 17.33 4.02
C ALA A 268 -16.38 16.32 5.13
N LEU A 269 -17.43 15.51 4.97
CA LEU A 269 -17.73 14.44 5.94
C LEU A 269 -16.75 13.28 5.84
N VAL A 270 -16.39 12.85 4.63
CA VAL A 270 -15.39 11.80 4.45
C VAL A 270 -14.08 12.19 5.12
N ALA A 271 -13.61 13.43 4.92
CA ALA A 271 -12.42 13.94 5.58
C ALA A 271 -12.58 13.93 7.12
N LEU A 272 -13.70 14.47 7.63
CA LEU A 272 -13.99 14.48 9.07
C LEU A 272 -13.97 13.07 9.66
N PHE A 273 -14.61 12.10 9.02
CA PHE A 273 -14.66 10.73 9.52
C PHE A 273 -13.31 10.03 9.40
N ASN A 274 -12.57 10.26 8.32
CA ASN A 274 -11.26 9.67 8.11
C ASN A 274 -10.28 10.04 9.23
N ASP A 275 -10.32 11.30 9.70
CA ASP A 275 -9.50 11.77 10.83
C ASP A 275 -9.79 11.01 12.14
N HIS A 276 -10.93 10.31 12.23
CA HIS A 276 -11.35 9.52 13.38
C HIS A 276 -11.34 8.01 13.15
N LEU A 277 -11.02 7.53 11.94
CA LEU A 277 -10.83 6.10 11.70
C LEU A 277 -9.52 5.59 12.33
N ASP A 278 -8.53 6.47 12.49
CA ASP A 278 -7.29 6.17 13.21
C ASP A 278 -7.50 6.00 14.73
N ASP A 279 -8.62 6.51 15.27
CA ASP A 279 -9.00 6.33 16.68
C ASP A 279 -9.55 4.91 16.99
N LEU A 280 -9.72 4.05 15.97
CA LEU A 280 -10.17 2.67 16.13
C LEU A 280 -9.06 1.83 16.80
N ASP A 281 -9.09 1.75 18.12
CA ASP A 281 -8.04 1.11 18.91
C ASP A 281 -8.38 -0.32 19.39
N SER A 282 -9.67 -0.66 19.45
CA SER A 282 -10.11 -1.98 19.89
C SER A 282 -9.60 -3.08 18.96
N GLN A 283 -9.24 -4.23 19.54
CA GLN A 283 -8.78 -5.39 18.77
C GLN A 283 -9.79 -5.80 17.69
N ARG A 284 -11.09 -5.76 18.02
CA ARG A 284 -12.17 -6.11 17.08
C ARG A 284 -12.25 -5.12 15.92
N ALA A 285 -12.15 -3.81 16.17
CA ALA A 285 -12.20 -2.81 15.12
C ALA A 285 -10.99 -2.93 14.16
N ARG A 286 -9.78 -3.10 14.70
CA ARG A 286 -8.57 -3.31 13.89
C ARG A 286 -8.64 -4.58 13.04
N ALA A 287 -9.17 -5.66 13.63
CA ALA A 287 -9.38 -6.92 12.93
C ALA A 287 -10.42 -6.79 11.81
N TYR A 288 -11.53 -6.08 12.06
CA TYR A 288 -12.53 -5.76 11.04
C TYR A 288 -11.94 -4.97 9.88
N MET A 289 -11.23 -3.86 10.16
CA MET A 289 -10.61 -3.04 9.11
C MET A 289 -9.59 -3.83 8.29
N SER A 290 -8.76 -4.64 8.96
CA SER A 290 -7.77 -5.49 8.30
C SER A 290 -8.44 -6.55 7.42
N CYS A 291 -9.50 -7.21 7.91
CA CYS A 291 -10.25 -8.19 7.12
C CYS A 291 -10.84 -7.56 5.86
N ARG A 292 -11.55 -6.42 6.00
CA ARG A 292 -12.14 -5.70 4.87
C ARG A 292 -11.08 -5.30 3.83
N ALA A 293 -9.93 -4.81 4.27
CA ALA A 293 -8.82 -4.45 3.37
C ALA A 293 -8.30 -5.67 2.58
N VAL A 294 -8.13 -6.81 3.23
CA VAL A 294 -7.66 -8.06 2.60
C VAL A 294 -8.68 -8.56 1.57
N LEU A 295 -9.97 -8.59 1.93
CA LEU A 295 -11.05 -9.05 1.05
C LEU A 295 -11.22 -8.13 -0.16
N ALA A 296 -11.19 -6.81 0.04
CA ALA A 296 -11.27 -5.84 -1.05
C ALA A 296 -10.06 -5.92 -2.00
N ALA A 297 -8.84 -6.00 -1.46
CA ALA A 297 -7.63 -6.16 -2.28
C ALA A 297 -7.66 -7.44 -3.10
N ARG A 298 -8.13 -8.55 -2.52
CA ARG A 298 -8.33 -9.82 -3.22
C ARG A 298 -9.37 -9.68 -4.33
N ALA A 299 -10.54 -9.11 -4.04
CA ALA A 299 -11.60 -8.93 -5.01
C ALA A 299 -11.16 -8.06 -6.19
N ASP A 300 -10.39 -6.98 -5.96
CA ASP A 300 -9.84 -6.14 -7.03
C ASP A 300 -8.84 -6.90 -7.91
N PHE A 301 -8.01 -7.73 -7.29
CA PHE A 301 -7.07 -8.60 -8.01
C PHE A 301 -7.79 -9.64 -8.87
N GLU A 302 -8.79 -10.33 -8.32
CA GLU A 302 -9.58 -11.34 -9.05
C GLU A 302 -10.42 -10.72 -10.18
N ALA A 303 -10.89 -9.49 -10.00
CA ALA A 303 -11.61 -8.75 -11.04
C ALA A 303 -10.68 -8.21 -12.15
N THR A 304 -9.36 -8.30 -11.99
CA THR A 304 -8.38 -7.79 -12.96
C THR A 304 -8.00 -8.87 -13.97
N PRO A 305 -8.20 -8.62 -15.29
CA PRO A 305 -7.86 -9.57 -16.34
C PRO A 305 -6.41 -10.05 -16.26
N ALA A 306 -6.18 -11.34 -16.52
CA ALA A 306 -4.86 -11.98 -16.35
C ALA A 306 -3.76 -11.32 -17.21
N ASP A 307 -4.08 -10.86 -18.41
CA ASP A 307 -3.17 -10.15 -19.31
C ASP A 307 -2.70 -8.79 -18.78
N ARG A 308 -3.48 -8.18 -17.87
CA ARG A 308 -3.13 -6.97 -17.13
C ARG A 308 -2.49 -7.25 -15.77
N ASN A 309 -2.37 -8.52 -15.40
CA ASN A 309 -1.90 -8.98 -14.09
C ASN A 309 -0.58 -9.77 -14.17
N ASN A 310 0.09 -9.75 -15.33
CA ASN A 310 1.24 -10.61 -15.67
C ASN A 310 2.39 -10.58 -14.64
N ASP A 311 2.59 -9.48 -13.92
CA ASP A 311 3.67 -9.34 -12.93
C ASP A 311 3.25 -9.65 -11.49
N ARG A 312 1.98 -10.00 -11.25
CA ARG A 312 1.40 -10.22 -9.92
C ARG A 312 0.71 -11.57 -9.77
N GLY A 313 0.92 -12.53 -10.67
CA GLY A 313 0.45 -13.91 -10.50
C GLY A 313 1.24 -14.66 -9.43
N GLU A 314 0.64 -15.70 -8.83
CA GLU A 314 1.31 -16.52 -7.81
C GLU A 314 2.57 -17.21 -8.37
N ASP A 315 2.51 -17.74 -9.59
CA ASP A 315 3.66 -18.36 -10.26
C ASP A 315 4.86 -17.41 -10.35
N LYS A 316 4.59 -16.14 -10.61
CA LYS A 316 5.62 -15.09 -10.64
C LYS A 316 6.18 -14.83 -9.26
N ARG A 317 5.33 -14.71 -8.23
CA ARG A 317 5.75 -14.60 -6.83
C ARG A 317 6.63 -15.77 -6.39
N ARG A 318 6.27 -17.00 -6.77
CA ARG A 318 7.08 -18.20 -6.53
C ARG A 318 8.45 -18.09 -7.19
N ALA A 319 8.49 -17.68 -8.47
CA ALA A 319 9.74 -17.49 -9.21
C ALA A 319 10.64 -16.40 -8.60
N GLU A 320 10.04 -15.33 -8.05
CA GLU A 320 10.74 -14.25 -7.35
C GLU A 320 11.03 -14.55 -5.86
N GLN A 321 10.76 -15.78 -5.42
CA GLN A 321 10.98 -16.25 -4.05
C GLN A 321 10.19 -15.47 -2.99
N PHE A 322 9.03 -14.90 -3.33
CA PHE A 322 8.18 -14.15 -2.40
C PHE A 322 7.90 -14.94 -1.10
N PHE A 323 7.59 -16.23 -1.18
CA PHE A 323 7.28 -17.05 0.00
C PHE A 323 8.50 -17.49 0.83
N ARG A 324 9.72 -17.15 0.39
CA ARG A 324 10.93 -17.43 1.17
C ARG A 324 10.95 -16.56 2.42
N THR A 325 11.29 -17.17 3.55
CA THR A 325 11.30 -16.52 4.87
C THR A 325 12.69 -16.15 5.37
N GLU A 326 13.75 -16.72 4.80
CA GLU A 326 15.12 -16.40 5.20
C GLU A 326 16.15 -16.57 4.09
N ALA A 327 17.20 -15.76 4.11
CA ALA A 327 18.36 -15.87 3.24
C ALA A 327 19.62 -15.40 3.95
N SER A 328 20.76 -16.04 3.66
CA SER A 328 22.07 -15.61 4.13
C SER A 328 22.90 -14.98 3.02
N VAL A 329 23.81 -14.10 3.41
CA VAL A 329 24.82 -13.52 2.51
C VAL A 329 26.16 -13.43 3.23
N GLY A 330 27.22 -13.86 2.56
CA GLY A 330 28.60 -13.78 3.04
C GLY A 330 29.38 -12.65 2.37
N MET A 331 30.69 -12.64 2.61
CA MET A 331 31.60 -11.66 2.02
C MET A 331 32.06 -11.99 0.58
N GLU A 332 31.80 -13.21 0.07
CA GLU A 332 32.28 -13.75 -1.22
C GLU A 332 31.17 -14.03 -2.28
#